data_AF-A0A2G2LZD1-F1
#
_entry.id   AF-A0A2G2LZD1-F1
#
_cell.length_a   1.000
_cell.length_b   1.000
_cell.length_c   1.000
_cell.angle_alpha   90.00
_cell.angle_beta   90.00
_cell.angle_gamma   90.00
#
_symmetry.space_group_name_H-M   'P 1'
#
loop_
_entity.id
_entity.type
_entity.pdbx_description
1 polymer ?
#
loop_
_entity_poly.entity_id
_entity_poly.type
_entity_poly.pdbx_seq_one_letter_code
_entity_poly.pdbx_strand_id
1 'polypeptide(L)'
;MDKTKPLHKKSNQKDEVSIAASGIMAEVKSSSSAKSKIPNRKDIPACQKYMRKRIKRAVRYKEKNGKFASLYRCQNQVMMRVVYKFVRAYLKADEGDELFDEANRFGVMSKTRPSTNPFNTGFLLLLAKGAISNQDRFRYSKQLSYAYEHGVEPKWLPGFLSQAGGGDRVIAKYEAGKFEPWLKTRPKHPLRT
;
A
#
# COMPACT_ATOMS: atom_id res chain seq x y z
N MET A 1 14.99 22.47 53.46
CA MET A 1 15.98 23.39 52.92
C MET A 1 17.22 22.58 52.64
N ASP A 2 17.55 22.33 51.38
CA ASP A 2 18.96 22.20 51.02
C ASP A 2 19.12 22.51 49.53
N LYS A 3 19.98 23.49 49.27
CA LYS A 3 20.19 24.15 47.99
C LYS A 3 21.56 23.72 47.48
N THR A 4 21.60 22.83 46.50
CA THR A 4 22.83 22.58 45.72
C THR A 4 22.64 23.07 44.30
N LYS A 5 23.17 24.28 44.07
CA LYS A 5 23.37 24.90 42.75
C LYS A 5 24.74 24.50 42.17
N PRO A 6 24.97 24.75 40.86
CA PRO A 6 25.83 23.95 39.99
C PRO A 6 27.23 24.54 39.80
N LEU A 7 28.14 23.78 39.17
CA LEU A 7 29.42 24.27 38.68
C LEU A 7 29.73 23.78 37.26
N HIS A 8 30.25 24.74 36.48
CA HIS A 8 30.55 24.77 35.05
C HIS A 8 31.58 23.75 34.54
N LYS A 9 31.52 23.45 33.24
CA LYS A 9 32.64 23.79 32.33
C LYS A 9 32.21 23.87 30.87
N LYS A 10 32.55 25.02 30.26
CA LYS A 10 32.53 25.31 28.83
C LYS A 10 33.78 24.67 28.19
N SER A 11 33.66 24.15 26.98
CA SER A 11 34.79 24.09 26.05
C SER A 11 34.32 24.47 24.65
N ASN A 12 34.86 25.58 24.17
CA ASN A 12 34.84 26.01 22.78
C ASN A 12 35.60 24.99 21.92
N GLN A 13 35.08 24.68 20.73
CA GLN A 13 35.95 24.61 19.56
C GLN A 13 35.14 24.94 18.31
N LYS A 14 35.40 26.15 17.80
CA LYS A 14 35.18 26.51 16.40
C LYS A 14 36.37 25.94 15.65
N ASP A 15 36.12 25.23 14.57
CA ASP A 15 37.03 25.19 13.43
C ASP A 15 36.16 25.18 12.17
N GLU A 16 36.20 26.33 11.49
CA GLU A 16 35.76 26.51 10.12
C GLU A 16 36.81 25.87 9.21
N VAL A 17 36.41 24.94 8.33
CA VAL A 17 37.13 24.74 7.07
C VAL A 17 36.10 24.64 5.96
N SER A 18 36.20 25.62 5.06
CA SER A 18 35.42 25.81 3.87
C SER A 18 36.23 25.36 2.65
N ILE A 19 35.51 24.85 1.64
CA ILE A 19 35.87 24.65 0.22
C ILE A 19 36.82 23.49 -0.10
N ALA A 20 36.24 22.43 -0.70
CA ALA A 20 36.66 21.96 -2.02
C ALA A 20 35.55 21.07 -2.62
N ALA A 21 34.82 21.62 -3.59
CA ALA A 21 34.08 20.84 -4.57
C ALA A 21 35.08 20.18 -5.52
N SER A 22 35.06 18.85 -5.66
CA SER A 22 35.45 18.12 -6.87
C SER A 22 35.08 16.64 -6.71
N GLY A 23 34.70 16.05 -7.83
CA GLY A 23 33.92 14.83 -7.89
C GLY A 23 34.57 13.61 -7.25
N ILE A 24 33.72 12.74 -6.73
CA ILE A 24 33.73 11.32 -7.05
C ILE A 24 32.25 10.95 -7.25
N MET A 25 31.86 10.90 -8.53
CA MET A 25 30.76 10.04 -8.95
C MET A 25 31.23 8.61 -8.71
N ALA A 26 30.99 8.10 -7.51
CA ALA A 26 31.10 6.68 -7.24
C ALA A 26 29.91 6.01 -7.92
N GLU A 27 30.12 5.67 -9.19
CA GLU A 27 29.76 4.38 -9.78
C GLU A 27 28.73 3.60 -8.96
N VAL A 28 27.46 4.01 -9.06
CA VAL A 28 26.35 3.08 -8.84
C VAL A 28 26.47 2.11 -10.00
N LYS A 29 27.26 1.06 -9.79
CA LYS A 29 27.26 -0.14 -10.62
C LYS A 29 25.84 -0.65 -10.58
N SER A 30 25.12 -0.27 -11.64
CA SER A 30 23.89 -0.84 -12.14
C SER A 30 24.02 -2.36 -12.10
N SER A 31 23.69 -2.94 -10.95
CA SER A 31 23.54 -4.37 -10.77
C SER A 31 22.29 -4.78 -11.52
N SER A 32 22.50 -5.18 -12.78
CA SER A 32 21.84 -6.30 -13.42
C SER A 32 20.34 -6.45 -13.13
N SER A 33 19.52 -5.78 -13.95
CA SER A 33 18.36 -6.36 -14.64
C SER A 33 17.73 -7.61 -14.01
N ALA A 34 17.29 -7.51 -12.76
CA ALA A 34 16.22 -8.35 -12.27
C ALA A 34 14.95 -7.77 -12.89
N LYS A 35 14.65 -8.17 -14.14
CA LYS A 35 13.42 -7.79 -14.89
C LYS A 35 12.32 -7.56 -13.88
N SER A 36 11.94 -6.30 -13.69
CA SER A 36 10.99 -5.91 -12.66
C SER A 36 9.75 -6.79 -12.87
N LYS A 37 9.38 -7.58 -11.84
CA LYS A 37 8.20 -8.47 -11.88
C LYS A 37 6.92 -7.66 -11.76
N ILE A 38 6.87 -6.53 -12.46
CA ILE A 38 5.69 -5.72 -12.57
C ILE A 38 4.74 -6.50 -13.46
N PRO A 39 3.45 -6.61 -13.07
CA PRO A 39 2.45 -7.21 -13.93
C PRO A 39 2.59 -6.59 -15.32
N ASN A 40 2.76 -7.42 -16.35
CA ASN A 40 2.90 -6.87 -17.69
C ASN A 40 1.65 -6.05 -17.97
N ARG A 41 1.80 -4.86 -18.53
CA ARG A 41 0.67 -4.00 -18.89
C ARG A 41 -0.41 -4.77 -19.69
N LYS A 42 0.02 -5.72 -20.52
CA LYS A 42 -0.83 -6.63 -21.29
C LYS A 42 -1.72 -7.54 -20.42
N ASP A 43 -1.37 -7.75 -19.15
CA ASP A 43 -2.10 -8.58 -18.19
C ASP A 43 -3.25 -7.84 -17.52
N ILE A 44 -3.28 -6.50 -17.54
CA ILE A 44 -4.35 -5.70 -16.88
C ILE A 44 -5.73 -6.06 -17.44
N PRO A 45 -5.96 -6.10 -18.77
CA PRO A 45 -7.25 -6.52 -19.32
C PRO A 45 -7.62 -7.95 -18.94
N ALA A 46 -6.64 -8.86 -18.86
CA ALA A 46 -6.86 -10.24 -18.44
C ALA A 46 -7.28 -10.33 -16.96
N CYS A 47 -6.61 -9.57 -16.09
CA CYS A 47 -6.99 -9.42 -14.68
C CYS A 47 -8.40 -8.82 -14.52
N GLN A 48 -8.72 -7.75 -15.25
CA GLN A 48 -10.06 -7.16 -15.23
C GLN A 48 -11.12 -8.18 -15.70
N LYS A 49 -10.86 -8.91 -16.80
CA LYS A 49 -11.75 -9.95 -17.31
C LYS A 49 -11.97 -11.07 -16.28
N TYR A 50 -10.90 -11.52 -15.63
CA TYR A 50 -10.96 -12.49 -14.54
C TYR A 50 -11.82 -12.00 -13.36
N MET A 51 -11.56 -10.77 -12.90
CA MET A 51 -12.30 -10.16 -11.79
C MET A 51 -13.78 -9.99 -12.11
N ARG A 52 -14.12 -9.49 -13.30
CA ARG A 52 -15.51 -9.38 -13.78
C ARG A 52 -16.22 -10.73 -13.77
N LYS A 53 -15.56 -11.80 -14.23
CA LYS A 53 -16.14 -13.16 -14.23
C LYS A 53 -16.43 -13.65 -12.80
N ARG A 54 -15.53 -13.38 -11.85
CA ARG A 54 -15.76 -13.75 -10.44
C ARG A 54 -16.88 -12.95 -9.79
N ILE A 55 -16.92 -11.63 -10.02
CA ILE A 55 -17.99 -10.76 -9.50
C ILE A 55 -19.36 -11.20 -10.08
N LYS A 56 -19.46 -11.48 -11.38
CA LYS A 56 -20.70 -11.99 -11.96
C LYS A 56 -21.17 -13.30 -11.32
N ARG A 57 -20.24 -14.22 -11.03
CA ARG A 57 -20.55 -15.47 -10.31
C ARG A 57 -21.03 -15.23 -8.88
N ALA A 58 -20.48 -14.22 -8.20
CA ALA A 58 -20.93 -13.77 -6.88
C ALA A 58 -22.39 -13.35 -6.87
N VAL A 59 -22.73 -12.44 -7.79
CA VAL A 59 -24.05 -11.84 -7.88
C VAL A 59 -25.09 -12.91 -8.17
N ARG A 60 -24.85 -13.79 -9.15
CA ARG A 60 -25.75 -14.91 -9.46
C ARG A 60 -25.94 -15.88 -8.29
N TYR A 61 -24.86 -16.15 -7.55
CA TYR A 61 -24.95 -17.04 -6.39
C TYR A 61 -25.81 -16.42 -5.27
N LYS A 62 -25.71 -15.10 -5.05
CA LYS A 62 -26.59 -14.37 -4.13
C LYS A 62 -28.04 -14.53 -4.52
N GLU A 63 -28.35 -14.20 -5.77
CA GLU A 63 -29.71 -14.23 -6.31
C GLU A 63 -30.35 -15.61 -6.14
N LYS A 64 -29.57 -16.69 -6.31
CA LYS A 64 -30.07 -18.06 -6.22
C LYS A 64 -30.24 -18.58 -4.79
N ASN A 65 -29.34 -18.24 -3.86
CA ASN A 65 -29.25 -18.96 -2.58
C ASN A 65 -29.67 -18.13 -1.36
N GLY A 66 -29.87 -16.81 -1.49
CA GLY A 66 -30.22 -15.91 -0.37
C GLY A 66 -29.16 -15.76 0.74
N LYS A 67 -28.22 -16.70 0.86
CA LYS A 67 -27.12 -16.71 1.83
C LYS A 67 -25.92 -15.94 1.29
N PHE A 68 -25.80 -14.68 1.71
CA PHE A 68 -24.80 -13.75 1.19
C PHE A 68 -23.44 -13.81 1.91
N ALA A 69 -23.44 -14.13 3.21
CA ALA A 69 -22.31 -13.80 4.08
C ALA A 69 -20.99 -14.56 3.78
N SER A 70 -21.04 -15.88 3.58
CA SER A 70 -19.82 -16.69 3.44
C SER A 70 -19.14 -16.52 2.07
N LEU A 71 -19.91 -16.57 0.99
CA LEU A 71 -19.38 -16.46 -0.37
C LEU A 71 -18.86 -15.04 -0.67
N TYR A 72 -19.56 -14.02 -0.18
CA TYR A 72 -19.15 -12.62 -0.32
C TYR A 72 -17.85 -12.33 0.44
N ARG A 73 -17.70 -12.86 1.66
CA ARG A 73 -16.45 -12.74 2.44
C ARG A 73 -15.28 -13.38 1.72
N CYS A 74 -15.43 -14.59 1.20
CA CYS A 74 -14.37 -15.27 0.44
C CYS A 74 -13.98 -14.50 -0.83
N GLN A 75 -14.95 -13.91 -1.53
CA GLN A 75 -14.68 -13.15 -2.75
C GLN A 75 -14.01 -11.82 -2.48
N ASN A 76 -14.43 -11.10 -1.44
CA ASN A 76 -13.77 -9.86 -1.04
C ASN A 76 -12.32 -10.12 -0.66
N GLN A 77 -12.02 -11.22 0.03
CA GLN A 77 -10.64 -11.59 0.34
C GLN A 77 -9.82 -11.91 -0.92
N VAL A 78 -10.37 -12.65 -1.89
CA VAL A 78 -9.69 -12.91 -3.17
C VAL A 78 -9.41 -11.60 -3.90
N MET A 79 -10.41 -10.73 -4.00
CA MET A 79 -10.31 -9.42 -4.64
C MET A 79 -9.25 -8.55 -3.96
N MET A 80 -9.32 -8.41 -2.64
CA MET A 80 -8.33 -7.67 -1.85
C MET A 80 -6.92 -8.23 -2.07
N ARG A 81 -6.73 -9.55 -2.09
CA ARG A 81 -5.43 -10.17 -2.36
C ARG A 81 -4.91 -9.85 -3.77
N VAL A 82 -5.77 -9.88 -4.79
CA VAL A 82 -5.39 -9.57 -6.18
C VAL A 82 -4.97 -8.11 -6.30
N VAL A 83 -5.80 -7.20 -5.79
CA VAL A 83 -5.50 -5.76 -5.79
C VAL A 83 -4.23 -5.48 -4.99
N TYR A 84 -4.10 -6.08 -3.81
CA TYR A 84 -2.92 -5.94 -2.97
C TYR A 84 -1.65 -6.41 -3.67
N LYS A 85 -1.67 -7.60 -4.27
CA LYS A 85 -0.52 -8.15 -5.02
C LYS A 85 -0.14 -7.25 -6.20
N PHE A 86 -1.13 -6.76 -6.94
CA PHE A 86 -0.92 -5.89 -8.09
C PHE A 86 -0.28 -4.56 -7.69
N VAL A 87 -0.89 -3.83 -6.75
CA VAL A 87 -0.38 -2.52 -6.30
C VAL A 87 0.97 -2.65 -5.60
N ARG A 88 1.16 -3.68 -4.77
CA ARG A 88 2.43 -3.96 -4.10
C ARG A 88 3.59 -4.17 -5.08
N ALA A 89 3.33 -4.68 -6.29
CA ALA A 89 4.37 -4.84 -7.29
C ALA A 89 4.89 -3.49 -7.79
N TYR A 90 3.99 -2.53 -8.08
CA TYR A 90 4.35 -1.16 -8.45
C TYR A 90 5.09 -0.44 -7.32
N LEU A 91 4.56 -0.51 -6.09
CA LEU A 91 5.20 0.16 -4.94
C LEU A 91 6.59 -0.40 -4.62
N LYS A 92 6.83 -1.70 -4.82
CA LYS A 92 8.15 -2.30 -4.62
C LYS A 92 9.17 -1.94 -5.69
N ALA A 93 8.71 -1.59 -6.89
CA ALA A 93 9.56 -1.16 -7.99
C ALA A 93 9.86 0.35 -7.94
N ASP A 94 9.32 1.07 -6.94
CA ASP A 94 9.31 2.54 -6.88
C ASP A 94 8.57 3.20 -8.07
N GLU A 95 7.72 2.43 -8.74
CA GLU A 95 6.93 2.84 -9.91
C GLU A 95 5.50 3.20 -9.49
N GLY A 96 5.35 3.84 -8.33
CA GLY A 96 4.05 4.29 -7.83
C GLY A 96 3.35 5.23 -8.81
N ASP A 97 4.12 6.10 -9.47
CA ASP A 97 3.64 7.05 -10.46
C ASP A 97 3.08 6.36 -11.73
N GLU A 98 3.71 5.26 -12.18
CA GLU A 98 3.23 4.50 -13.33
C GLU A 98 1.86 3.88 -13.09
N LEU A 99 1.56 3.46 -11.86
CA LEU A 99 0.24 2.96 -11.48
C LEU A 99 -0.85 4.02 -11.71
N PHE A 100 -0.56 5.29 -11.39
CA PHE A 100 -1.49 6.40 -11.58
C PHE A 100 -1.63 6.76 -13.06
N ASP A 101 -0.53 6.79 -13.81
CA ASP A 101 -0.58 7.05 -15.25
C ASP A 101 -1.40 5.99 -15.98
N GLU A 102 -1.26 4.73 -15.58
CA GLU A 102 -2.06 3.66 -16.16
C GLU A 102 -3.55 3.83 -15.83
N ALA A 103 -3.90 4.18 -14.59
CA ALA A 103 -5.29 4.46 -14.21
C ALA A 103 -5.89 5.68 -14.93
N ASN A 104 -5.10 6.71 -15.22
CA ASN A 104 -5.49 7.84 -16.07
C ASN A 104 -5.75 7.41 -17.52
N ARG A 105 -4.88 6.58 -18.09
CA ARG A 105 -5.03 6.05 -19.47
C ARG A 105 -6.29 5.23 -19.64
N PHE A 106 -6.68 4.46 -18.62
CA PHE A 106 -7.94 3.72 -18.62
C PHE A 106 -9.17 4.59 -18.33
N GLY A 107 -9.00 5.90 -18.14
CA GLY A 107 -10.08 6.85 -17.92
C GLY A 107 -10.82 6.65 -16.60
N VAL A 108 -10.16 6.06 -15.59
CA VAL A 108 -10.82 5.70 -14.32
C VAL A 108 -10.69 6.79 -13.26
N MET A 109 -9.83 7.78 -13.47
CA MET A 109 -9.57 8.86 -12.52
C MET A 109 -9.90 10.22 -13.14
N SER A 110 -10.30 11.19 -12.32
CA SER A 110 -10.32 12.59 -12.73
C SER A 110 -8.89 13.10 -12.94
N LYS A 111 -8.71 14.20 -13.68
CA LYS A 111 -7.39 14.81 -13.99
C LYS A 111 -6.52 15.12 -12.75
N THR A 112 -7.11 15.12 -11.55
CA THR A 112 -6.42 15.23 -10.27
C THR A 112 -5.82 13.89 -9.83
N ARG A 113 -4.50 13.86 -9.56
CA ARG A 113 -3.84 12.71 -8.92
C ARG A 113 -4.69 12.27 -7.72
N PRO A 114 -5.25 11.06 -7.71
CA PRO A 114 -6.06 10.62 -6.59
C PRO A 114 -5.21 10.62 -5.34
N SER A 115 -5.87 10.90 -4.22
CA SER A 115 -5.37 10.84 -2.85
C SER A 115 -4.22 9.86 -2.65
N THR A 116 -3.29 10.22 -1.76
CA THR A 116 -2.26 9.47 -0.98
C THR A 116 -2.38 7.94 -0.81
N ASN A 117 -3.47 7.27 -1.21
CA ASN A 117 -3.68 5.84 -1.12
C ASN A 117 -3.61 5.12 -2.50
N PRO A 118 -2.47 4.47 -2.83
CA PRO A 118 -2.29 3.75 -4.10
C PRO A 118 -3.21 2.52 -4.25
N PHE A 119 -3.70 1.94 -3.16
CA PHE A 119 -4.61 0.80 -3.22
C PHE A 119 -6.00 1.20 -3.72
N ASN A 120 -6.45 2.43 -3.44
CA ASN A 120 -7.70 2.93 -4.02
C ASN A 120 -7.60 3.03 -5.55
N THR A 121 -6.46 3.48 -6.07
CA THR A 121 -6.16 3.48 -7.51
C THR A 121 -6.18 2.07 -8.09
N GLY A 122 -5.55 1.10 -7.41
CA GLY A 122 -5.58 -0.30 -7.84
C GLY A 122 -6.99 -0.89 -7.92
N PHE A 123 -7.87 -0.53 -6.98
CA PHE A 123 -9.28 -0.93 -7.04
C PHE A 123 -10.00 -0.34 -8.25
N LEU A 124 -9.80 0.96 -8.53
CA LEU A 124 -10.37 1.62 -9.69
C LEU A 124 -9.87 0.96 -10.99
N LEU A 125 -8.57 0.74 -11.10
CA LEU A 125 -7.96 0.17 -12.30
C LEU A 125 -8.40 -1.28 -12.57
N LEU A 126 -8.50 -2.12 -11.53
CA LEU A 126 -8.76 -3.55 -11.72
C LEU A 126 -10.24 -3.93 -11.71
N LEU A 127 -11.12 -3.12 -11.11
CA LEU A 127 -12.53 -3.44 -10.97
C LEU A 127 -13.40 -2.59 -11.88
N ALA A 128 -14.48 -3.19 -12.38
CA ALA A 128 -15.49 -2.43 -13.11
C ALA A 128 -16.19 -1.43 -12.18
N LYS A 129 -16.64 -0.30 -12.75
CA LYS A 129 -17.48 0.68 -12.04
C LYS A 129 -18.71 -0.03 -11.44
N GLY A 130 -18.98 0.22 -10.16
CA GLY A 130 -20.09 -0.40 -9.43
C GLY A 130 -19.85 -1.83 -8.93
N ALA A 131 -18.68 -2.44 -9.19
CA ALA A 131 -18.36 -3.78 -8.67
C ALA A 131 -18.26 -3.84 -7.14
N ILE A 132 -17.92 -2.71 -6.53
CA ILE A 132 -17.81 -2.51 -5.09
C ILE A 132 -18.36 -1.12 -4.76
N SER A 133 -19.00 -0.99 -3.59
CA SER A 133 -19.44 0.32 -3.09
C SER A 133 -18.24 1.25 -2.88
N ASN A 134 -18.44 2.56 -3.03
CA ASN A 134 -17.37 3.53 -2.76
C ASN A 134 -16.87 3.43 -1.31
N GLN A 135 -17.78 3.17 -0.37
CA GLN A 135 -17.46 3.01 1.05
C GLN A 135 -16.59 1.78 1.30
N ASP A 136 -16.95 0.61 0.75
CA ASP A 136 -16.15 -0.60 0.91
C ASP A 136 -14.80 -0.47 0.20
N ARG A 137 -14.75 0.15 -0.98
CA ARG A 137 -13.50 0.43 -1.69
C ARG A 137 -12.53 1.22 -0.80
N PHE A 138 -13.03 2.29 -0.17
CA PHE A 138 -12.24 3.12 0.73
C PHE A 138 -11.82 2.39 2.01
N ARG A 139 -12.71 1.60 2.61
CA ARG A 139 -12.37 0.76 3.78
C ARG A 139 -11.29 -0.25 3.43
N TYR A 140 -11.42 -0.93 2.29
CA TYR A 140 -10.44 -1.93 1.85
C TYR A 140 -9.11 -1.29 1.47
N SER A 141 -9.10 -0.15 0.78
CA SER A 141 -7.84 0.52 0.44
C SER A 141 -7.04 0.91 1.68
N LYS A 142 -7.68 1.38 2.75
CA LYS A 142 -7.01 1.65 4.04
C LYS A 142 -6.46 0.39 4.70
N GLN A 143 -7.25 -0.69 4.73
CA GLN A 143 -6.78 -1.98 5.25
C GLN A 143 -5.56 -2.51 4.49
N LEU A 144 -5.55 -2.34 3.16
CA LEU A 144 -4.43 -2.74 2.31
C LEU A 144 -3.21 -1.84 2.53
N SER A 145 -3.38 -0.52 2.66
CA SER A 145 -2.29 0.39 3.03
C SER A 145 -1.65 -0.01 4.35
N TYR A 146 -2.46 -0.27 5.38
CA TYR A 146 -1.98 -0.74 6.68
C TYR A 146 -1.15 -2.02 6.55
N ALA A 147 -1.69 -3.04 5.85
CA ALA A 147 -0.97 -4.29 5.61
C ALA A 147 0.33 -4.10 4.81
N TYR A 148 0.36 -3.16 3.87
CA TYR A 148 1.56 -2.81 3.10
C TYR A 148 2.65 -2.20 3.98
N GLU A 149 2.29 -1.23 4.83
CA GLU A 149 3.23 -0.62 5.79
C GLU A 149 3.77 -1.66 6.80
N HIS A 150 2.99 -2.70 7.07
CA HIS A 150 3.39 -3.85 7.91
C HIS A 150 4.22 -4.89 7.12
N GLY A 151 4.44 -4.66 5.82
CA GLY A 151 5.19 -5.54 4.92
C GLY A 151 4.63 -6.96 4.87
N VAL A 152 3.30 -7.08 4.91
CA VAL A 152 2.58 -8.36 4.89
C VAL A 152 2.67 -8.98 3.49
N GLU A 153 2.94 -10.29 3.41
CA GLU A 153 2.86 -10.98 2.12
C GLU A 153 1.39 -11.23 1.72
N PRO A 154 1.03 -11.17 0.42
CA PRO A 154 -0.36 -11.32 -0.03
C PRO A 154 -1.05 -12.60 0.47
N LYS A 155 -0.30 -13.70 0.64
CA LYS A 155 -0.84 -14.96 1.18
C LYS A 155 -1.31 -14.84 2.63
N TRP A 156 -0.68 -13.98 3.43
CA TRP A 156 -0.97 -13.77 4.85
C TRP A 156 -2.01 -12.68 5.11
N LEU A 157 -2.43 -11.93 4.09
CA LEU A 157 -3.30 -10.76 4.22
C LEU A 157 -4.59 -11.04 5.04
N PRO A 158 -5.39 -12.09 4.78
CA PRO A 158 -6.60 -12.35 5.59
C PRO A 158 -6.31 -12.70 7.04
N GLY A 159 -5.25 -13.49 7.30
CA GLY A 159 -4.86 -13.86 8.66
C GLY A 159 -4.41 -12.63 9.43
N PHE A 160 -3.60 -11.79 8.81
CA PHE A 160 -3.16 -10.51 9.38
C PHE A 160 -4.33 -9.59 9.73
N LEU A 161 -5.26 -9.35 8.79
CA LEU A 161 -6.43 -8.49 9.04
C LEU A 161 -7.32 -9.06 10.15
N SER A 162 -7.45 -10.38 10.25
CA SER A 162 -8.19 -11.04 11.32
C SER A 162 -7.50 -10.85 12.68
N GLN A 163 -6.19 -11.08 12.76
CA GLN A 163 -5.42 -10.96 14.00
C GLN A 163 -5.28 -9.52 14.49
N ALA A 164 -5.22 -8.55 13.56
CA ALA A 164 -5.16 -7.14 13.89
C ALA A 164 -6.48 -6.58 14.48
N GLY A 165 -7.54 -7.41 14.57
CA GLY A 165 -8.82 -7.09 15.17
C GLY A 165 -9.95 -6.82 14.17
N GLY A 166 -9.77 -7.21 12.91
CA GLY A 166 -10.75 -6.99 11.84
C GLY A 166 -10.63 -5.63 11.16
N GLY A 167 -11.44 -5.43 10.11
CA GLY A 167 -11.31 -4.29 9.20
C GLY A 167 -11.44 -2.92 9.88
N ASP A 168 -12.40 -2.75 10.77
CA ASP A 168 -12.65 -1.44 11.42
C ASP A 168 -11.56 -1.06 12.42
N ARG A 169 -11.07 -2.03 13.20
CA ARG A 169 -9.94 -1.80 14.11
C ARG A 169 -8.65 -1.49 13.35
N VAL A 170 -8.42 -2.17 12.23
CA VAL A 170 -7.27 -1.90 11.34
C VAL A 170 -7.32 -0.48 10.79
N ILE A 171 -8.50 -0.02 10.34
CA ILE A 171 -8.67 1.34 9.83
C ILE A 171 -8.40 2.37 10.93
N ALA A 172 -8.97 2.18 12.12
CA ALA A 172 -8.73 3.07 13.25
C ALA A 172 -7.24 3.13 13.66
N LYS A 173 -6.54 1.98 13.63
CA LYS A 173 -5.08 1.93 13.88
C LYS A 173 -4.30 2.70 12.82
N TYR A 174 -4.64 2.52 11.54
CA TYR A 174 -4.01 3.21 10.42
C TYR A 174 -4.17 4.73 10.53
N GLU A 175 -5.38 5.21 10.78
CA GLU A 175 -5.68 6.63 10.93
C GLU A 175 -5.00 7.24 12.16
N ALA A 176 -4.90 6.48 13.26
CA ALA A 176 -4.18 6.89 14.46
C ALA A 176 -2.64 6.79 14.32
N GLY A 177 -2.12 6.32 13.19
CA GLY A 177 -0.68 6.07 13.00
C GLY A 177 -0.10 5.01 13.95
N LYS A 178 -0.94 4.13 14.49
CA LYS A 178 -0.57 3.08 15.46
C LYS A 178 -0.13 1.80 14.74
N PHE A 179 1.06 1.33 15.07
CA PHE A 179 1.64 0.11 14.52
C PHE A 179 1.57 -1.03 15.51
N GLU A 180 1.53 -2.25 15.00
CA GLU A 180 1.58 -3.43 15.84
C GLU A 180 2.95 -3.54 16.55
N PRO A 181 3.00 -3.89 17.85
CA PRO A 181 4.25 -3.87 18.62
C PRO A 181 5.36 -4.75 18.05
N TRP A 182 4.99 -5.87 17.39
CA TRP A 182 5.93 -6.81 16.78
C TRP A 182 6.63 -6.27 15.52
N LEU A 183 6.31 -5.05 15.07
CA LEU A 183 6.93 -4.39 13.92
C LEU A 183 7.99 -3.35 14.26
N LYS A 184 8.23 -3.08 15.55
CA LYS A 184 9.23 -2.09 16.01
C LYS A 184 10.66 -2.33 15.50
N THR A 185 10.94 -3.47 14.88
CA THR A 185 12.25 -3.86 14.34
C THR A 185 12.41 -3.65 12.82
N ARG A 186 11.41 -3.15 12.07
CA ARG A 186 11.57 -2.91 10.63
C ARG A 186 11.94 -1.46 10.29
N PRO A 187 12.84 -1.24 9.30
CA PRO A 187 13.16 0.11 8.82
C PRO A 187 11.92 0.81 8.25
N LYS A 188 11.82 2.13 8.48
CA LYS A 188 10.68 2.97 8.04
C LYS A 188 10.58 2.98 6.51
N HIS A 189 9.37 2.77 5.97
CA HIS A 189 9.12 2.79 4.52
C HIS A 189 8.97 4.24 3.98
N PRO A 190 9.46 4.56 2.77
CA PRO A 190 9.46 5.90 2.17
C PRO A 190 8.10 6.53 1.83
N LEU A 191 6.96 5.88 2.10
CA LEU A 191 5.63 6.47 1.82
C LEU A 191 5.17 7.46 2.89
N ARG A 192 6.04 7.81 3.84
CA ARG A 192 5.83 8.85 4.85
C ARG A 192 6.67 10.08 4.48
N THR A 193 6.12 10.93 3.63
CA THR A 193 6.53 12.32 3.45
C THR A 193 5.29 13.19 3.59
#